data_AF-A0A974B043-F1
#
_entry.id   AF-A0A974B043-F1
#
_cell.length_a   1.000
_cell.length_b   1.000
_cell.length_c   1.000
_cell.angle_alpha   90.00
_cell.angle_beta   90.00
_cell.angle_gamma   90.00
#
_symmetry.space_group_name_H-M   'P 1'
#
loop_
_entity.id
_entity.type
_entity.pdbx_description
1 polymer ?
#
loop_
_entity_poly.entity_id
_entity_poly.type
_entity_poly.pdbx_seq_one_letter_code
_entity_poly.pdbx_strand_id
1 'polypeptide(L)'
;MSTPHDFDFFVGEWRVANRRRTDFLDKASEWEGFEAVSRASRHFDGRANFDEIVFPASGVSGLTLRLYDQVREEWSLYWSSSRTGTLFPPVTGRFGADGRGVFHGKDTHDGKDVLVRFVWSGITASSARWEQAFSVDDGRTWLTNWVMELSRP
;
A
#
# COMPACT_ATOMS: atom_id res chain seq x y z
N MET A 1 11.18 -7.88 15.15
CA MET A 1 11.71 -8.08 13.79
C MET A 1 10.54 -8.43 12.90
N SER A 2 10.59 -8.10 11.61
CA SER A 2 9.56 -8.48 10.65
C SER A 2 9.42 -10.00 10.62
N THR A 3 8.23 -10.50 10.32
CA THR A 3 7.92 -11.92 10.28
C THR A 3 7.09 -12.26 9.05
N PRO A 4 7.04 -13.55 8.65
CA PRO A 4 6.10 -14.03 7.65
C PRO A 4 4.62 -13.73 7.95
N HIS A 5 4.26 -13.41 9.19
CA HIS A 5 2.85 -13.23 9.59
C HIS A 5 2.45 -11.76 9.73
N ASP A 6 3.32 -10.81 9.36
CA ASP A 6 3.06 -9.39 9.60
C ASP A 6 1.79 -8.86 8.88
N PHE A 7 1.38 -9.48 7.77
CA PHE A 7 0.17 -9.13 7.03
C PHE A 7 -1.05 -10.00 7.36
N ASP A 8 -0.98 -10.89 8.36
CA ASP A 8 -2.11 -11.77 8.71
C ASP A 8 -3.34 -10.98 9.18
N PHE A 9 -3.15 -9.80 9.78
CA PHE A 9 -4.26 -8.90 10.16
C PHE A 9 -5.13 -8.54 8.96
N PHE A 10 -4.56 -8.50 7.75
CA PHE A 10 -5.24 -7.97 6.57
C PHE A 10 -6.17 -8.99 5.92
N VAL A 11 -6.03 -10.29 6.23
CA VAL A 11 -6.86 -11.37 5.64
C VAL A 11 -8.35 -11.12 5.83
N GLY A 12 -9.14 -11.42 4.80
CA GLY A 12 -10.60 -11.22 4.77
C GLY A 12 -11.01 -9.96 4.03
N GLU A 13 -12.25 -9.52 4.27
CA GLU A 13 -12.83 -8.34 3.63
C GLU A 13 -12.67 -7.08 4.49
N TRP A 14 -12.51 -5.94 3.82
CA TRP A 14 -12.35 -4.61 4.40
C TRP A 14 -13.13 -3.57 3.58
N ARG A 15 -13.80 -2.65 4.27
CA ARG A 15 -14.24 -1.38 3.70
C ARG A 15 -13.09 -0.38 3.78
N VAL A 16 -12.89 0.40 2.72
CA VAL A 16 -11.75 1.31 2.61
C VAL A 16 -12.25 2.70 2.21
N ALA A 17 -12.14 3.64 3.14
CA ALA A 17 -12.32 5.06 2.85
C ALA A 17 -10.99 5.63 2.35
N ASN A 18 -10.95 6.00 1.08
CA ASN A 18 -9.76 6.57 0.44
C ASN A 18 -9.83 8.08 0.46
N ARG A 19 -8.67 8.71 0.62
CA ARG A 19 -8.43 10.11 0.23
C ARG A 19 -7.15 10.17 -0.56
N ARG A 20 -7.16 10.79 -1.74
CA ARG A 20 -5.92 11.05 -2.50
C ARG A 20 -5.89 12.47 -3.03
N ARG A 21 -4.69 12.94 -3.33
CA ARG A 21 -4.48 14.21 -4.01
C ARG A 21 -4.87 14.10 -5.48
N THR A 22 -5.49 15.15 -6.03
CA THR A 22 -5.82 15.21 -7.46
C THR A 22 -4.57 15.32 -8.33
N ASP A 23 -3.52 15.98 -7.82
CA ASP A 23 -2.15 15.91 -8.33
C ASP A 23 -1.23 15.36 -7.21
N PHE A 24 -0.60 14.21 -7.48
CA PHE A 24 0.18 13.44 -6.51
C PHE A 24 1.48 14.12 -6.08
N LEU A 25 1.98 15.09 -6.83
CA LEU A 25 3.23 15.80 -6.58
C LEU A 25 3.03 17.27 -6.20
N ASP A 26 1.83 17.83 -6.38
CA ASP A 26 1.50 19.16 -5.89
C ASP A 26 1.02 19.14 -4.42
N LYS A 27 1.72 19.85 -3.55
CA LYS A 27 1.35 19.99 -2.13
C LYS A 27 0.09 20.81 -1.92
N ALA A 28 -0.23 21.73 -2.83
CA ALA A 28 -1.40 22.59 -2.79
C ALA A 28 -2.63 21.94 -3.45
N SER A 29 -2.47 20.75 -4.05
CA SER A 29 -3.59 20.07 -4.70
C SER A 29 -4.70 19.71 -3.71
N GLU A 30 -5.92 19.75 -4.24
CA GLU A 30 -7.11 19.32 -3.53
C GLU A 30 -7.07 17.81 -3.25
N TRP A 31 -7.80 17.40 -2.21
CA TRP A 31 -7.99 15.99 -1.88
C TRP A 31 -9.38 15.55 -2.34
N GLU A 32 -9.43 14.43 -3.05
CA GLU A 32 -10.68 13.74 -3.35
C GLU A 32 -10.85 12.49 -2.49
N GLY A 33 -12.08 12.23 -2.06
CA GLY A 33 -12.45 11.06 -1.28
C GLY A 33 -13.27 10.06 -2.10
N PHE A 34 -13.05 8.76 -1.87
CA PHE A 34 -13.80 7.70 -2.54
C PHE A 34 -13.78 6.39 -1.76
N GLU A 35 -14.77 5.55 -1.97
CA GLU A 35 -14.93 4.27 -1.27
C GLU A 35 -14.38 3.11 -2.09
N ALA A 36 -13.91 2.08 -1.39
CA ALA A 36 -13.48 0.82 -2.00
C ALA A 36 -13.76 -0.36 -1.06
N VAL A 37 -13.70 -1.58 -1.62
CA VAL A 37 -13.71 -2.82 -0.86
C VAL A 37 -12.44 -3.58 -1.20
N SER A 38 -11.66 -3.95 -0.19
CA SER A 38 -10.48 -4.80 -0.35
C SER A 38 -10.75 -6.19 0.21
N ARG A 39 -10.28 -7.22 -0.49
CA ARG A 39 -10.29 -8.61 -0.04
C ARG A 39 -8.89 -9.17 -0.09
N ALA A 40 -8.37 -9.55 1.06
CA ALA A 40 -7.03 -10.12 1.16
C ALA A 40 -7.05 -11.60 1.53
N SER A 41 -6.05 -12.32 1.04
CA SER A 41 -5.78 -13.72 1.30
C SER A 41 -4.31 -13.92 1.63
N ARG A 42 -4.02 -14.98 2.38
CA ARG A 42 -2.65 -15.40 2.72
C ARG A 42 -2.32 -16.72 2.05
N HIS A 43 -1.04 -16.91 1.74
CA HIS A 43 -0.48 -18.06 1.02
C HIS A 43 0.88 -18.42 1.62
N PHE A 44 1.38 -19.61 1.30
CA PHE A 44 2.70 -20.11 1.73
C PHE A 44 2.95 -20.05 3.24
N ASP A 45 1.89 -20.23 4.05
CA ASP A 45 1.94 -20.13 5.51
C ASP A 45 2.43 -18.75 5.97
N GLY A 46 1.66 -17.71 5.61
CA GLY A 46 1.96 -16.31 5.93
C GLY A 46 2.90 -15.64 4.92
N ARG A 47 3.90 -16.35 4.40
CA ARG A 47 4.99 -15.78 3.55
C ARG A 47 4.55 -15.09 2.26
N ALA A 48 3.29 -15.22 1.86
CA ALA A 48 2.72 -14.44 0.79
C ALA A 48 1.33 -13.92 1.18
N ASN A 49 1.03 -12.69 0.77
CA ASN A 49 -0.27 -12.07 0.94
C ASN A 49 -0.70 -11.46 -0.40
N PHE A 50 -1.98 -11.56 -0.73
CA PHE A 50 -2.55 -10.99 -1.93
C PHE A 50 -3.85 -10.30 -1.58
N ASP A 51 -4.03 -9.04 -1.99
CA ASP A 51 -5.33 -8.38 -1.93
C ASP A 51 -5.77 -7.86 -3.28
N GLU A 52 -7.08 -7.91 -3.53
CA GLU A 52 -7.73 -7.15 -4.59
C GLU A 52 -8.59 -6.05 -3.94
N ILE A 53 -8.40 -4.81 -4.39
CA ILE A 53 -9.20 -3.65 -4.03
C ILE A 53 -10.05 -3.21 -5.24
N VAL A 54 -11.36 -3.13 -5.04
CA VAL A 54 -12.32 -2.70 -6.07
C VAL A 54 -12.82 -1.30 -5.73
N PHE A 55 -12.80 -0.39 -6.71
CA PHE A 55 -13.28 0.99 -6.60
C PHE A 55 -14.60 1.16 -7.38
N PRO A 56 -15.78 0.91 -6.78
CA PRO A 56 -17.04 0.76 -7.52
C PRO A 56 -17.40 1.98 -8.38
N ALA A 57 -17.15 3.19 -7.87
CA ALA A 57 -17.46 4.44 -8.57
C ALA A 57 -16.73 4.60 -9.90
N SER A 58 -15.55 3.98 -10.05
CA SER A 58 -14.73 4.09 -11.27
C SER A 58 -14.73 2.81 -12.12
N GLY A 59 -15.24 1.69 -11.59
CA GLY A 59 -15.14 0.37 -12.22
C GLY A 59 -13.71 -0.17 -12.34
N VAL A 60 -12.74 0.46 -11.68
CA VAL A 60 -11.33 0.03 -11.66
C VAL A 60 -11.10 -0.87 -10.44
N SER A 61 -10.23 -1.85 -10.61
CA SER A 61 -9.66 -2.63 -9.51
C SER A 61 -8.15 -2.45 -9.49
N GLY A 62 -7.56 -2.69 -8.33
CA GLY A 62 -6.13 -2.93 -8.21
C GLY A 62 -5.88 -4.15 -7.35
N LEU A 63 -4.66 -4.63 -7.39
CA LEU A 63 -4.22 -5.73 -6.53
C LEU A 63 -2.80 -5.47 -6.02
N THR A 64 -2.49 -6.04 -4.87
CA THR A 64 -1.12 -6.06 -4.36
C THR A 64 -0.70 -7.49 -4.07
N LEU A 65 0.38 -7.93 -4.70
CA LEU A 65 1.10 -9.14 -4.31
C LEU A 65 2.20 -8.77 -3.30
N ARG A 66 2.20 -9.41 -2.14
CA ARG A 66 3.20 -9.22 -1.08
C ARG A 66 3.95 -10.53 -0.85
N LEU A 67 5.27 -10.49 -0.88
CA LEU A 67 6.14 -11.66 -0.72
C LEU A 67 7.17 -11.41 0.37
N TYR A 68 7.34 -12.37 1.26
CA TYR A 68 8.36 -12.33 2.32
C TYR A 68 9.64 -13.07 1.89
N ASP A 69 10.75 -12.34 1.84
CA ASP A 69 12.09 -12.90 1.68
C ASP A 69 12.61 -13.36 3.05
N GLN A 70 12.74 -14.67 3.22
CA GLN A 70 13.21 -15.26 4.49
C GLN A 70 14.69 -15.02 4.78
N VAL A 71 15.51 -14.80 3.76
CA VAL A 71 16.95 -14.54 3.93
C VAL A 71 17.16 -13.09 4.34
N ARG A 72 16.44 -12.18 3.68
CA ARG A 72 16.49 -10.76 4.03
C ARG A 72 15.65 -10.43 5.24
N GLU A 73 14.61 -11.21 5.57
CA GLU A 73 13.55 -10.90 6.54
C GLU A 73 12.72 -9.66 6.18
N GLU A 74 12.46 -9.49 4.88
CA GLU A 74 11.84 -8.29 4.29
C GLU A 74 10.64 -8.65 3.44
N TRP A 75 9.68 -7.73 3.35
CA TRP A 75 8.56 -7.85 2.41
C TRP A 75 8.79 -7.01 1.17
N SER A 76 8.40 -7.55 0.02
CA SER A 76 8.23 -6.81 -1.24
C SER A 76 6.75 -6.72 -1.58
N LEU A 77 6.26 -5.52 -1.91
CA LEU A 77 4.87 -5.25 -2.27
C LEU A 77 4.81 -4.78 -3.73
N TYR A 78 4.16 -5.56 -4.59
CA TYR A 78 3.99 -5.31 -6.02
C TYR A 78 2.55 -4.91 -6.30
N TRP A 79 2.35 -3.66 -6.71
CA TRP A 79 1.04 -3.16 -7.14
C TRP A 79 0.74 -3.57 -8.59
N SER A 80 -0.54 -3.75 -8.90
CA SER A 80 -1.06 -3.81 -10.26
C SER A 80 -2.41 -3.13 -10.37
N SER A 81 -2.69 -2.55 -11.54
CA SER A 81 -3.98 -1.96 -11.87
C SER A 81 -4.69 -2.81 -12.91
N SER A 82 -6.01 -2.98 -12.80
CA SER A 82 -6.82 -3.65 -13.82
C SER A 82 -6.78 -2.94 -15.18
N ARG A 83 -6.31 -1.69 -15.23
CA ARG A 83 -6.11 -0.93 -16.48
C ARG A 83 -4.88 -1.39 -17.26
N THR A 84 -3.82 -1.82 -16.59
CA THR A 84 -2.54 -2.16 -17.23
C THR A 84 -2.24 -3.65 -17.19
N GLY A 85 -2.69 -4.36 -16.14
CA GLY A 85 -2.45 -5.79 -15.97
C GLY A 85 -0.98 -6.17 -15.75
N THR A 86 -0.14 -5.20 -15.35
CA THR A 86 1.30 -5.39 -15.14
C THR A 86 1.66 -5.20 -13.66
N LEU A 87 2.72 -5.88 -13.20
CA LEU A 87 3.31 -5.59 -11.91
C LEU A 87 4.20 -4.35 -12.02
N PHE A 88 3.94 -3.37 -11.16
CA PHE A 88 4.79 -2.19 -10.99
C PHE A 88 6.04 -2.57 -10.18
N PRO A 89 7.12 -1.76 -10.26
CA PRO A 89 8.28 -1.92 -9.38
C PRO A 89 7.84 -2.02 -7.90
N PRO A 90 8.42 -2.93 -7.11
CA PRO A 90 7.98 -3.10 -5.74
C PRO A 90 8.47 -1.96 -4.84
N VAL A 91 7.73 -1.74 -3.76
CA VAL A 91 8.31 -1.18 -2.54
C VAL A 91 8.74 -2.34 -1.64
N THR A 92 9.87 -2.20 -0.93
CA THR A 92 10.36 -3.20 0.02
C THR A 92 10.58 -2.61 1.41
N GLY A 93 10.42 -3.44 2.44
CA GLY A 93 10.49 -2.97 3.81
C GLY A 93 9.94 -3.94 4.85
N ARG A 94 9.77 -3.44 6.07
CA ARG A 94 9.59 -4.26 7.27
C ARG A 94 8.60 -3.63 8.23
N PHE A 95 8.08 -4.48 9.12
CA PHE A 95 7.40 -4.04 10.32
C PHE A 95 8.37 -3.84 11.47
N GLY A 96 8.23 -2.70 12.15
CA GLY A 96 8.91 -2.37 13.39
C GLY A 96 8.33 -3.11 14.60
N ALA A 97 9.01 -3.01 15.74
CA ALA A 97 8.53 -3.58 17.00
C ALA A 97 7.23 -2.91 17.51
N ASP A 98 6.94 -1.70 17.03
CA ASP A 98 5.70 -0.95 17.28
C ASP A 98 4.53 -1.36 16.38
N GLY A 99 4.73 -2.36 15.51
CA GLY A 99 3.73 -2.82 14.55
C GLY A 99 3.55 -1.89 13.35
N ARG A 100 4.38 -0.85 13.20
CA ARG A 100 4.36 0.04 12.03
C ARG A 100 5.16 -0.56 10.89
N GLY A 101 4.54 -0.71 9.73
CA GLY A 101 5.20 -1.15 8.50
C GLY A 101 5.67 0.05 7.68
N VAL A 102 6.93 0.07 7.25
CA VAL A 102 7.45 1.12 6.35
C VAL A 102 8.19 0.47 5.19
N PHE A 103 7.81 0.84 3.97
CA PHE A 103 8.30 0.25 2.72
C PHE A 103 8.71 1.35 1.76
N HIS A 104 9.81 1.16 1.04
CA HIS A 104 10.34 2.12 0.07
C HIS A 104 10.60 1.48 -1.28
N GLY A 105 10.42 2.24 -2.34
CA GLY A 105 10.70 1.80 -3.70
C GLY A 105 11.03 2.98 -4.61
N LYS A 106 11.38 2.67 -5.85
CA LYS A 106 11.57 3.65 -6.91
C LYS A 106 10.49 3.43 -7.95
N ASP A 107 9.94 4.51 -8.46
CA ASP A 107 8.95 4.47 -9.53
C ASP A 107 9.10 5.71 -10.42
N THR A 108 8.29 5.79 -11.47
CA THR A 108 8.20 6.95 -12.34
C THR A 108 6.78 7.48 -12.34
N HIS A 109 6.60 8.78 -12.08
CA HIS A 109 5.31 9.46 -12.17
C HIS A 109 5.39 10.59 -13.20
N ASP A 110 4.55 10.54 -14.23
CA ASP A 110 4.57 11.48 -15.37
C ASP A 110 5.97 11.70 -15.97
N GLY A 111 6.72 10.61 -16.11
CA GLY A 111 8.08 10.63 -16.66
C GLY A 111 9.16 11.15 -15.71
N LYS A 112 8.82 11.48 -14.46
CA LYS A 112 9.77 11.89 -13.41
C LYS A 112 10.06 10.73 -12.47
N ASP A 113 11.33 10.50 -12.19
CA ASP A 113 11.73 9.54 -11.16
C ASP A 113 11.28 10.04 -9.79
N VAL A 114 10.64 9.14 -9.04
CA VAL A 114 10.17 9.40 -7.68
C VAL A 114 10.62 8.27 -6.76
N LEU A 115 10.90 8.62 -5.50
CA LEU A 115 10.90 7.64 -4.43
C LEU A 115 9.48 7.48 -3.90
N VAL A 116 9.08 6.24 -3.68
CA VAL A 116 7.77 5.87 -3.15
C VAL A 116 7.94 5.34 -1.74
N ARG A 117 7.06 5.74 -0.83
CA ARG A 117 6.98 5.18 0.52
C ARG A 117 5.56 4.75 0.84
N PHE A 118 5.41 3.50 1.25
CA PHE A 118 4.19 3.01 1.87
C PHE A 118 4.37 2.89 3.37
N VAL A 119 3.31 3.22 4.09
CA VAL A 119 3.24 3.11 5.54
C VAL A 119 1.98 2.34 5.90
N TRP A 120 2.13 1.34 6.76
CA TRP A 120 1.03 0.68 7.46
C TRP A 120 1.09 1.04 8.95
N SER A 121 -0.03 1.46 9.53
CA SER A 121 -0.11 1.87 10.95
C SER A 121 -1.54 1.75 11.49
N GLY A 122 -1.73 1.98 12.79
CA GLY A 122 -3.06 1.94 13.41
C GLY A 122 -3.74 0.57 13.29
N ILE A 123 -2.95 -0.50 13.19
CA ILE A 123 -3.42 -1.85 12.95
C ILE A 123 -4.04 -2.40 14.23
N THR A 124 -5.30 -2.79 14.13
CA THR A 124 -6.05 -3.52 15.16
C THR A 124 -6.76 -4.70 14.49
N ALA A 125 -7.55 -5.45 15.26
CA ALA A 125 -8.39 -6.51 14.70
C ALA A 125 -9.44 -5.98 13.69
N SER A 126 -9.84 -4.72 13.83
CA SER A 126 -10.96 -4.13 13.06
C SER A 126 -10.62 -2.86 12.30
N SER A 127 -9.39 -2.35 12.40
CA SER A 127 -8.94 -1.13 11.71
C SER A 127 -7.50 -1.25 11.23
N ALA A 128 -7.17 -0.55 10.16
CA ALA A 128 -5.79 -0.28 9.76
C ALA A 128 -5.74 1.01 8.94
N ARG A 129 -4.58 1.67 8.92
CA ARG A 129 -4.32 2.83 8.08
C ARG A 129 -3.15 2.55 7.16
N TRP A 130 -3.34 2.84 5.87
CA TRP A 130 -2.29 2.82 4.87
C TRP A 130 -2.07 4.21 4.28
N GLU A 131 -0.82 4.56 4.02
CA GLU A 131 -0.45 5.84 3.40
C GLU A 131 0.61 5.63 2.32
N GLN A 132 0.48 6.37 1.23
CA GLN A 132 1.51 6.55 0.21
C GLN A 132 2.03 7.98 0.21
N ALA A 133 3.35 8.10 0.11
CA ALA A 133 4.02 9.36 -0.12
C ALA A 133 5.05 9.25 -1.25
N PHE A 134 5.21 10.33 -2.01
CA PHE A 134 6.27 10.48 -2.98
C PHE A 134 7.33 11.48 -2.51
N SER A 135 8.54 11.29 -3.00
CA SER A 135 9.68 12.18 -2.83
C SER A 135 10.34 12.41 -4.18
N VAL A 136 10.64 13.68 -4.48
CA VAL A 136 11.34 14.13 -5.70
C VAL A 136 12.73 14.70 -5.40
N ASP A 137 13.19 14.63 -4.15
CA ASP A 137 14.44 15.21 -3.66
C ASP A 137 15.31 14.18 -2.92
N ASP A 138 15.34 12.95 -3.43
CA ASP A 138 16.10 11.82 -2.89
C ASP A 138 15.79 11.49 -1.42
N GLY A 139 14.52 11.67 -1.02
CA GLY A 139 13.99 11.24 0.27
C GLY A 139 14.16 12.28 1.37
N ARG A 140 14.60 13.50 1.04
CA ARG A 140 14.74 14.60 2.01
C ARG A 140 13.38 15.09 2.47
N THR A 141 12.41 15.19 1.56
CA THR A 141 11.03 15.53 1.88
C THR A 141 10.07 14.51 1.27
N TRP A 142 8.92 14.33 1.92
CA TRP A 142 7.92 13.36 1.51
C TRP A 142 6.55 14.03 1.47
N LEU A 143 5.87 13.92 0.34
CA LEU A 143 4.51 14.40 0.16
C LEU A 143 3.56 13.20 0.21
N THR A 144 2.79 13.07 1.30
CA THR A 144 1.67 12.12 1.35
C THR A 144 0.63 12.54 0.32
N ASN A 145 0.29 11.60 -0.56
CA ASN A 145 -0.63 11.82 -1.67
C ASN A 145 -1.78 10.83 -1.72
N TRP A 146 -1.76 9.78 -0.91
CA TRP A 146 -2.88 8.87 -0.74
C TRP A 146 -2.92 8.31 0.68
N VAL A 147 -4.11 8.30 1.27
CA VAL A 147 -4.43 7.70 2.56
C VAL A 147 -5.62 6.76 2.38
N MET A 148 -5.53 5.59 3.01
CA MET A 148 -6.62 4.62 3.14
C MET A 148 -6.90 4.38 4.62
N GLU A 149 -8.15 4.54 5.02
CA GLU A 149 -8.66 4.09 6.32
C GLU A 149 -9.46 2.82 6.10
N LEU A 150 -8.98 1.72 6.66
CA LEU A 150 -9.57 0.39 6.51
C LEU A 150 -10.38 0.06 7.77
N SER A 151 -11.59 -0.46 7.58
CA SER A 151 -12.44 -0.98 8.64
C SER A 151 -13.09 -2.31 8.24
N ARG A 152 -13.37 -3.16 9.23
CA ARG A 152 -14.15 -4.38 8.98
C ARG A 152 -15.62 -4.03 8.65
N PRO A 153 -16.27 -4.77 7.74
CA PRO A 153 -17.67 -4.52 7.33
C PRO A 153 -18.71 -4.56 8.45
#